data_AF-A0A7S3KTL3-F1
#
_entry.id   AF-A0A7S3KTL3-F1
#
_cell.length_a   1.000
_cell.length_b   1.000
_cell.length_c   1.000
_cell.angle_alpha   90.00
_cell.angle_beta   90.00
_cell.angle_gamma   90.00
#
_symmetry.space_group_name_H-M   'P 1'
#
loop_
_entity.id
_entity.type
_entity.pdbx_description
1 polymer ?
#
loop_
_entity_poly.entity_id
_entity_poly.type
_entity_poly.pdbx_seq_one_letter_code
_entity_poly.pdbx_strand_id
1 'polypeptide(L)'
;KMLGRISKNLVIKGMKPNRLTTLPFRGIKLHEYQAAQLLSKYDVPVPHGEVAFSPADARTVAQSIQERTNGGSVVKAQILGGGRGRGFFKENQFRGGVHIAKTPEEAETLSKEMIGYSLVTKQSGEEGLRCNSVYLVELLDIMKEMYLAFALDRETSSPVLVYSPAGGMAIEDVAEKTPELIFKAYINESSGFTDDQIEEIVKNLGLEDHHDSAAKTVQNLYKC
;
A
#
# COMPACT_ATOMS: atom_id res chain seq x y z
N LYS A 1 -52.68 52.31 -0.41
CA LYS A 1 -53.11 52.06 -1.82
C LYS A 1 -52.10 51.08 -2.39
N MET A 2 -52.40 49.89 -2.89
CA MET A 2 -53.66 49.23 -3.23
C MET A 2 -53.32 47.72 -3.32
N LEU A 3 -54.15 46.88 -2.70
CA LEU A 3 -54.15 45.43 -2.87
C LEU A 3 -54.68 45.05 -4.27
N GLY A 4 -54.20 43.92 -4.78
CA GLY A 4 -54.81 43.14 -5.88
C GLY A 4 -53.71 42.36 -6.61
N ARG A 5 -53.81 41.06 -6.93
CA ARG A 5 -54.96 40.16 -7.04
C ARG A 5 -54.43 38.71 -7.15
N ILE A 6 -55.34 37.78 -6.95
CA ILE A 6 -55.19 36.35 -6.64
C ILE A 6 -54.83 35.45 -7.85
N SER A 7 -54.05 34.40 -7.53
CA SER A 7 -53.89 33.04 -8.08
C SER A 7 -53.66 32.78 -9.57
N LYS A 8 -52.77 31.82 -9.82
CA LYS A 8 -53.16 30.53 -10.42
C LYS A 8 -52.18 29.43 -10.01
N ASN A 9 -52.77 28.35 -9.51
CA ASN A 9 -52.14 27.07 -9.24
C ASN A 9 -51.28 26.62 -10.43
N LEU A 10 -49.99 26.40 -10.18
CA LEU A 10 -49.22 25.43 -10.96
C LEU A 10 -48.74 24.36 -9.99
N VAL A 11 -49.56 23.32 -9.86
CA VAL A 11 -49.19 22.06 -9.23
C VAL A 11 -48.06 21.48 -10.07
N ILE A 12 -46.81 21.67 -9.64
CA ILE A 12 -45.69 20.88 -10.17
C ILE A 12 -45.75 19.53 -9.45
N LYS A 13 -46.53 18.64 -10.05
CA LYS A 13 -46.48 17.19 -9.83
C LYS A 13 -45.08 16.70 -10.26
N GLY A 14 -44.35 16.10 -9.32
CA GLY A 14 -43.30 15.14 -9.63
C GLY A 14 -41.91 15.70 -9.90
N MET A 15 -41.21 16.16 -8.86
CA MET A 15 -39.75 16.03 -8.82
C MET A 15 -39.42 14.95 -7.79
N LYS A 16 -38.94 13.79 -8.28
CA LYS A 16 -38.30 12.78 -7.41
C LYS A 16 -37.13 13.48 -6.70
N PRO A 17 -36.89 13.23 -5.41
CA PRO A 17 -35.73 13.79 -4.74
C PRO A 17 -34.49 13.31 -5.48
N ASN A 18 -33.71 14.26 -6.01
CA ASN A 18 -32.37 13.99 -6.53
C ASN A 18 -31.63 13.23 -5.43
N ARG A 19 -31.31 11.95 -5.67
CA ARG A 19 -30.30 11.26 -4.87
C ARG A 19 -29.03 12.08 -5.06
N LEU A 20 -28.65 12.82 -4.03
CA LEU A 20 -27.27 13.25 -3.86
C LEU A 20 -26.46 11.95 -3.87
N THR A 21 -25.87 11.60 -5.01
CA THR A 21 -24.87 10.56 -5.08
C THR A 21 -23.68 11.09 -4.30
N THR A 22 -23.64 10.81 -3.00
CA THR A 22 -22.44 10.94 -2.20
C THR A 22 -21.42 10.01 -2.83
N LEU A 23 -20.55 10.54 -3.68
CA LEU A 23 -19.40 9.79 -4.15
C LEU A 23 -18.64 9.32 -2.90
N PRO A 24 -18.27 8.04 -2.81
CA PRO A 24 -17.56 7.54 -1.64
C PRO A 24 -16.27 8.34 -1.46
N PHE A 25 -16.19 9.08 -0.35
CA PHE A 25 -14.99 9.81 0.02
C PHE A 25 -13.93 8.81 0.50
N ARG A 26 -12.94 8.52 -0.34
CA ARG A 26 -11.78 7.71 0.04
C ARG A 26 -10.82 8.57 0.87
N GLY A 27 -11.08 8.66 2.17
CA GLY A 27 -10.37 9.57 3.07
C GLY A 27 -9.22 8.96 3.87
N ILE A 28 -9.05 7.64 3.87
CA ILE A 28 -8.10 6.96 4.75
C ILE A 28 -6.89 6.49 3.94
N LYS A 29 -5.70 6.92 4.36
CA LYS A 29 -4.42 6.35 3.95
C LYS A 29 -3.78 5.73 5.18
N LEU A 30 -3.23 4.54 5.02
CA LEU A 30 -2.49 3.84 6.07
C LEU A 30 -0.99 3.97 5.81
N HIS A 31 -0.22 4.09 6.88
CA HIS A 31 1.22 3.85 6.83
C HIS A 31 1.51 2.36 6.63
N GLU A 32 2.71 2.03 6.16
CA GLU A 32 3.12 0.64 5.89
C GLU A 32 2.98 -0.23 7.14
N TYR A 33 3.41 0.26 8.32
CA TYR A 33 3.30 -0.51 9.56
C TYR A 33 1.83 -0.81 9.93
N GLN A 34 0.90 0.11 9.65
CA GLN A 34 -0.53 -0.07 9.93
C GLN A 34 -1.14 -1.06 8.94
N ALA A 35 -0.75 -0.97 7.66
CA ALA A 35 -1.17 -1.92 6.64
C ALA A 35 -0.65 -3.33 6.95
N ALA A 36 0.62 -3.47 7.36
CA ALA A 36 1.19 -4.75 7.78
C ALA A 36 0.44 -5.37 8.97
N GLN A 37 0.13 -4.57 10.00
CA GLN A 37 -0.67 -5.01 11.15
C GLN A 37 -2.09 -5.46 10.74
N LEU A 38 -2.71 -4.77 9.78
CA LEU A 38 -4.01 -5.16 9.26
C LEU A 38 -3.93 -6.48 8.49
N LEU A 39 -3.00 -6.58 7.54
CA LEU A 39 -2.75 -7.78 6.74
C LEU A 39 -2.48 -9.01 7.62
N SER A 40 -1.68 -8.85 8.68
CA SER A 40 -1.40 -9.93 9.63
C SER A 40 -2.66 -10.46 10.33
N LYS A 41 -3.66 -9.62 10.62
CA LYS A 41 -4.94 -10.06 11.22
C LYS A 41 -5.79 -10.94 10.28
N TYR A 42 -5.51 -10.89 8.98
CA TYR A 42 -6.15 -11.69 7.95
C TYR A 42 -5.28 -12.86 7.49
N ASP A 43 -4.28 -13.25 8.29
CA ASP A 43 -3.35 -14.34 7.98
C ASP A 43 -2.60 -14.15 6.65
N VAL A 44 -2.37 -12.90 6.24
CA VAL A 44 -1.44 -12.59 5.16
C VAL A 44 -0.02 -12.57 5.73
N PRO A 45 0.93 -13.34 5.18
CA PRO A 45 2.29 -13.36 5.68
C PRO A 45 2.94 -12.00 5.45
N VAL A 46 3.32 -11.34 6.56
CA VAL A 46 4.09 -10.10 6.54
C VAL A 46 5.36 -10.30 7.36
N PRO A 47 6.50 -9.74 6.94
CA PRO A 47 7.72 -9.81 7.74
C PRO A 47 7.51 -9.11 9.09
N HIS A 48 8.10 -9.66 10.14
CA HIS A 48 8.02 -9.06 11.46
C HIS A 48 8.70 -7.69 11.46
N GLY A 49 8.02 -6.71 12.01
CA GLY A 49 8.57 -5.37 12.17
C GLY A 49 7.80 -4.53 13.17
N GLU A 50 8.44 -3.48 13.66
CA GLU A 50 7.86 -2.53 14.61
C GLU A 50 8.22 -1.09 14.22
N VAL A 51 7.35 -0.17 14.64
CA VAL A 51 7.51 1.26 14.37
C VAL A 51 8.32 1.92 15.49
N ALA A 52 9.26 2.78 15.12
CA ALA A 52 10.05 3.59 16.04
C ALA A 52 9.79 5.07 15.79
N PHE A 53 9.62 5.84 16.87
CA PHE A 53 9.34 7.28 16.85
C PHE A 53 10.56 8.14 17.19
N SER A 54 11.64 7.51 17.64
CA SER A 54 12.93 8.16 17.89
C SER A 54 14.10 7.26 17.45
N PRO A 55 15.31 7.81 17.25
CA PRO A 55 16.49 7.00 16.96
C PRO A 55 16.81 5.96 18.05
N ALA A 56 16.57 6.30 19.32
CA ALA A 56 16.75 5.39 20.44
C ALA A 56 15.76 4.21 20.37
N ASP A 57 14.49 4.49 20.06
CA ASP A 57 13.49 3.43 19.86
C ASP A 57 13.89 2.52 18.68
N ALA A 58 14.43 3.10 17.61
CA ALA A 58 14.87 2.34 16.44
C ALA A 58 16.01 1.37 16.80
N ARG A 59 16.95 1.78 17.65
CA ARG A 59 17.99 0.90 18.21
C ARG A 59 17.36 -0.28 18.96
N THR A 60 16.42 -0.01 19.86
CA THR A 60 15.76 -1.04 20.68
C THR A 60 14.99 -2.04 19.80
N VAL A 61 14.23 -1.55 18.82
CA VAL A 61 13.51 -2.40 17.87
C VAL A 61 14.48 -3.24 17.04
N ALA A 62 15.55 -2.65 16.52
CA ALA A 62 16.56 -3.37 15.76
C ALA A 62 17.24 -4.47 16.58
N GLN A 63 17.53 -4.20 17.86
CA GLN A 63 18.06 -5.19 18.78
C GLN A 63 17.10 -6.36 18.97
N SER A 64 15.80 -6.09 19.21
CA SER A 64 14.79 -7.15 19.34
C SER A 64 14.66 -8.00 18.06
N ILE A 65 14.75 -7.38 16.89
CA ILE A 65 14.74 -8.10 15.59
C ILE A 65 15.98 -8.97 15.46
N GLN A 66 17.16 -8.43 15.80
CA GLN A 66 18.42 -9.15 15.71
C GLN A 66 18.47 -10.35 16.67
N GLU A 67 17.98 -10.20 17.90
CA GLU A 67 17.87 -11.31 18.87
C GLU A 67 16.97 -12.44 18.37
N ARG A 68 15.91 -12.12 17.61
CA ARG A 68 14.97 -13.12 17.06
C ARG A 68 15.49 -13.80 15.80
N THR A 69 16.17 -13.07 14.92
CA THR A 69 16.51 -13.53 13.57
C THR A 69 17.98 -13.86 13.37
N ASN A 70 18.84 -13.45 14.31
CA ASN A 70 20.29 -13.42 14.16
C ASN A 70 20.75 -12.66 12.89
N GLY A 71 19.94 -11.70 12.43
CA GLY A 71 20.13 -10.94 11.20
C GLY A 71 20.01 -9.43 11.41
N GLY A 72 20.12 -8.69 10.29
CA GLY A 72 19.92 -7.24 10.28
C GLY A 72 18.44 -6.85 10.19
N SER A 73 18.20 -5.55 10.04
CA SER A 73 16.87 -4.98 9.82
C SER A 73 16.87 -4.05 8.60
N VAL A 74 15.69 -3.76 8.08
CA VAL A 74 15.46 -2.73 7.06
C VAL A 74 14.76 -1.55 7.73
N VAL A 75 15.40 -0.38 7.71
CA VAL A 75 14.84 0.88 8.21
C VAL A 75 14.08 1.58 7.10
N LYS A 76 12.75 1.73 7.27
CA LYS A 76 11.87 2.31 6.24
C LYS A 76 11.17 3.57 6.76
N ALA A 77 11.45 4.72 6.14
CA ALA A 77 10.78 5.98 6.42
C ALA A 77 9.24 5.84 6.27
N GLN A 78 8.49 6.31 7.26
CA GLN A 78 7.03 6.28 7.23
C GLN A 78 6.48 7.62 6.75
N ILE A 79 6.06 7.63 5.49
CA ILE A 79 5.34 8.73 4.84
C ILE A 79 4.13 8.17 4.08
N LEU A 80 3.08 8.98 3.88
CA LEU A 80 1.89 8.60 3.10
C LEU A 80 2.10 8.81 1.59
N GLY A 81 3.19 8.25 1.07
CA GLY A 81 3.60 8.33 -0.33
C GLY A 81 4.59 7.22 -0.70
N GLY A 82 4.61 6.85 -1.98
CA GLY A 82 5.52 5.85 -2.53
C GLY A 82 6.86 6.45 -3.00
N GLY A 83 7.71 5.60 -3.59
CA GLY A 83 8.99 6.00 -4.16
C GLY A 83 10.10 6.29 -3.15
N ARG A 84 9.93 5.87 -1.89
CA ARG A 84 10.81 6.16 -0.75
C ARG A 84 12.27 5.77 -1.00
N GLY A 85 12.52 4.60 -1.60
CA GLY A 85 13.89 4.11 -1.85
C GLY A 85 14.73 5.03 -2.77
N ARG A 86 14.09 5.74 -3.71
CA ARG A 86 14.75 6.68 -4.63
C ARG A 86 14.64 8.15 -4.18
N GLY A 87 14.05 8.40 -3.03
CA GLY A 87 13.85 9.76 -2.50
C GLY A 87 15.11 10.36 -1.89
N PHE A 88 14.99 11.57 -1.38
CA PHE A 88 16.02 12.21 -0.54
C PHE A 88 15.36 13.13 0.49
N PHE A 89 16.01 13.32 1.63
CA PHE A 89 15.55 14.20 2.69
C PHE A 89 16.04 15.63 2.42
N LYS A 90 15.10 16.58 2.39
CA LYS A 90 15.34 17.96 1.93
C LYS A 90 16.34 18.70 2.83
N GLU A 91 16.23 18.51 4.14
CA GLU A 91 16.94 19.29 5.14
C GLU A 91 18.42 18.88 5.30
N ASN A 92 18.73 17.59 5.21
CA ASN A 92 20.08 17.05 5.42
C ASN A 92 20.69 16.40 4.15
N GLN A 93 19.97 16.41 3.01
CA GLN A 93 20.39 15.80 1.75
C GLN A 93 20.66 14.29 1.82
N PHE A 94 20.16 13.62 2.87
CA PHE A 94 20.29 12.18 3.02
C PHE A 94 19.49 11.45 1.93
N ARG A 95 20.10 10.47 1.25
CA ARG A 95 19.50 9.80 0.08
C ARG A 95 18.85 8.48 0.47
N GLY A 96 17.65 8.25 -0.05
CA GLY A 96 16.86 7.04 0.17
C GLY A 96 16.14 7.04 1.52
N GLY A 97 14.86 6.65 1.50
CA GLY A 97 14.04 6.42 2.68
C GLY A 97 13.92 4.93 3.06
N VAL A 98 14.73 4.05 2.47
CA VAL A 98 14.74 2.61 2.76
C VAL A 98 16.20 2.15 2.77
N HIS A 99 16.68 1.66 3.91
CA HIS A 99 18.08 1.26 4.11
C HIS A 99 18.19 -0.04 4.88
N ILE A 100 19.23 -0.82 4.59
CA ILE A 100 19.57 -2.01 5.37
C ILE A 100 20.49 -1.58 6.52
N ALA A 101 20.17 -2.01 7.74
CA ALA A 101 20.98 -1.86 8.94
C ALA A 101 21.42 -3.24 9.43
N LYS A 102 22.73 -3.49 9.47
CA LYS A 102 23.31 -4.75 9.93
C LYS A 102 23.40 -4.83 11.46
N THR A 103 23.41 -3.69 12.14
CA THR A 103 23.47 -3.59 13.59
C THR A 103 22.43 -2.62 14.15
N PRO A 104 22.09 -2.71 15.45
CA PRO A 104 21.22 -1.75 16.12
C PRO A 104 21.74 -0.31 16.07
N GLU A 105 23.06 -0.10 16.15
CA GLU A 105 23.71 1.20 16.03
C GLU A 105 23.58 1.80 14.63
N GLU A 106 23.67 0.96 13.59
CA GLU A 106 23.41 1.41 12.22
C GLU A 106 21.95 1.84 12.06
N ALA A 107 21.00 1.10 12.65
CA ALA A 107 19.58 1.44 12.61
C ALA A 107 19.28 2.78 13.32
N GLU A 108 19.91 3.03 14.47
CA GLU A 108 19.86 4.31 15.19
C GLU A 108 20.38 5.46 14.32
N THR A 109 21.56 5.27 13.72
CA THR A 109 22.22 6.27 12.88
C THR A 109 21.37 6.62 11.65
N LEU A 110 20.86 5.61 10.94
CA LEU A 110 19.98 5.81 9.78
C LEU A 110 18.69 6.51 10.18
N SER A 111 18.09 6.15 11.31
CA SER A 111 16.83 6.74 11.78
C SER A 111 16.99 8.22 12.15
N LYS A 112 18.15 8.61 12.68
CA LYS A 112 18.49 10.01 12.97
C LYS A 112 18.52 10.88 11.71
N GLU A 113 18.89 10.32 10.57
CA GLU A 113 18.88 11.02 9.28
C GLU A 113 17.49 11.08 8.62
N MET A 114 16.47 10.43 9.20
CA MET A 114 15.12 10.36 8.64
C MET A 114 14.06 11.04 9.51
N ILE A 115 14.04 10.74 10.81
CA ILE A 115 12.99 11.20 11.73
C ILE A 115 13.11 12.71 11.94
N GLY A 116 12.02 13.41 11.72
CA GLY A 116 11.99 14.87 11.82
C GLY A 116 12.49 15.60 10.59
N TYR A 117 12.59 14.93 9.44
CA TYR A 117 12.90 15.55 8.15
C TYR A 117 11.86 15.20 7.09
N SER A 118 11.92 15.88 5.94
CA SER A 118 10.93 15.82 4.88
C SER A 118 11.48 15.03 3.70
N LEU A 119 10.90 13.86 3.44
CA LEU A 119 11.32 12.97 2.36
C LEU A 119 10.65 13.40 1.04
N VAL A 120 11.48 13.82 0.09
CA VAL A 120 11.09 14.15 -1.28
C VAL A 120 11.16 12.89 -2.14
N THR A 121 10.07 12.58 -2.84
CA THR A 121 9.96 11.49 -3.82
C THR A 121 9.26 12.01 -5.09
N LYS A 122 9.25 11.21 -6.15
CA LYS A 122 8.49 11.51 -7.39
C LYS A 122 7.00 11.79 -7.12
N GLN A 123 6.46 11.26 -6.02
CA GLN A 123 5.04 11.35 -5.67
C GLN A 123 4.70 12.42 -4.61
N SER A 124 5.70 13.03 -3.95
CA SER A 124 5.47 14.01 -2.87
C SER A 124 5.52 15.47 -3.33
N GLY A 125 6.04 15.75 -4.52
CA GLY A 125 6.42 17.10 -4.93
C GLY A 125 7.66 17.62 -4.17
N GLU A 126 8.05 18.87 -4.45
CA GLU A 126 9.29 19.50 -3.96
C GLU A 126 9.31 19.75 -2.44
N GLU A 127 8.14 19.88 -1.81
CA GLU A 127 8.05 20.05 -0.36
C GLU A 127 8.31 18.76 0.42
N GLY A 128 8.18 17.61 -0.23
CA GLY A 128 8.33 16.32 0.45
C GLY A 128 7.20 16.02 1.43
N LEU A 129 7.31 14.88 2.09
CA LEU A 129 6.41 14.47 3.17
C LEU A 129 7.21 14.29 4.46
N ARG A 130 6.71 14.86 5.55
CA ARG A 130 7.35 14.78 6.86
C ARG A 130 7.41 13.32 7.34
N CYS A 131 8.61 12.85 7.66
CA CYS A 131 8.85 11.55 8.26
C CYS A 131 8.94 11.71 9.79
N ASN A 132 7.91 11.28 10.51
CA ASN A 132 7.88 11.36 11.99
C ASN A 132 8.19 10.02 12.66
N SER A 133 8.33 8.95 11.88
CA SER A 133 8.65 7.61 12.38
C SER A 133 9.29 6.78 11.28
N VAL A 134 9.95 5.70 11.69
CA VAL A 134 10.49 4.68 10.78
C VAL A 134 9.88 3.33 11.15
N TYR A 135 9.74 2.44 10.16
CA TYR A 135 9.32 1.07 10.36
C TYR A 135 10.54 0.18 10.16
N LEU A 136 10.94 -0.54 11.21
CA LEU A 136 12.03 -1.48 11.17
C LEU A 136 11.47 -2.87 10.97
N VAL A 137 11.99 -3.56 9.96
CA VAL A 137 11.50 -4.87 9.53
C VAL A 137 12.67 -5.84 9.49
N GLU A 138 12.45 -7.11 9.81
CA GLU A 138 13.47 -8.14 9.63
C GLU A 138 14.01 -8.16 8.19
N LEU A 139 15.31 -8.39 8.05
CA LEU A 139 15.94 -8.56 6.76
C LEU A 139 15.66 -9.97 6.24
N LEU A 140 15.01 -10.05 5.07
CA LEU A 140 14.73 -11.31 4.38
C LEU A 140 15.46 -11.36 3.04
N ASP A 141 15.86 -12.57 2.65
CA ASP A 141 16.40 -12.83 1.32
C ASP A 141 15.26 -12.87 0.30
N ILE A 142 15.24 -11.90 -0.60
CA ILE A 142 14.22 -11.76 -1.63
C ILE A 142 14.65 -12.53 -2.86
N MET A 143 14.00 -13.66 -3.13
CA MET A 143 14.28 -14.50 -4.30
C MET A 143 13.59 -14.01 -5.57
N LYS A 144 12.38 -13.48 -5.43
CA LYS A 144 11.55 -12.93 -6.52
C LYS A 144 10.71 -11.78 -5.98
N GLU A 145 10.47 -10.77 -6.81
CA GLU A 145 9.57 -9.66 -6.50
C GLU A 145 8.41 -9.64 -7.48
N MET A 146 7.21 -9.40 -6.97
CA MET A 146 5.96 -9.53 -7.72
C MET A 146 5.04 -8.37 -7.36
N TYR A 147 4.09 -8.06 -8.24
CA TYR A 147 3.12 -6.98 -8.01
C TYR A 147 1.72 -7.56 -7.88
N LEU A 148 1.00 -7.17 -6.83
CA LEU A 148 -0.41 -7.48 -6.62
C LEU A 148 -1.12 -6.22 -6.09
N ALA A 149 -2.27 -5.89 -6.67
CA ALA A 149 -3.12 -4.81 -6.21
C ALA A 149 -4.60 -5.13 -6.42
N PHE A 150 -5.39 -4.99 -5.37
CA PHE A 150 -6.84 -5.01 -5.46
C PHE A 150 -7.37 -3.61 -5.70
N ALA A 151 -8.28 -3.48 -6.65
CA ALA A 151 -8.99 -2.25 -6.95
C ALA A 151 -10.47 -2.54 -7.18
N LEU A 152 -11.31 -1.52 -7.01
CA LEU A 152 -12.68 -1.55 -7.52
C LEU A 152 -12.64 -0.99 -8.93
N ASP A 153 -12.89 -1.84 -9.93
CA ASP A 153 -12.97 -1.40 -11.31
C ASP A 153 -14.29 -0.67 -11.56
N ARG A 154 -14.21 0.51 -12.17
CA ARG A 154 -15.39 1.37 -12.36
C ARG A 154 -16.22 0.95 -13.56
N GLU A 155 -15.60 0.35 -14.57
CA GLU A 155 -16.30 -0.05 -15.80
C GLU A 155 -17.18 -1.27 -15.53
N THR A 156 -16.63 -2.27 -14.83
CA THR A 156 -17.37 -3.48 -14.44
C THR A 156 -18.08 -3.37 -13.10
N SER A 157 -17.82 -2.30 -12.33
CA SER A 157 -18.33 -2.13 -10.96
C SER A 157 -18.07 -3.36 -10.08
N SER A 158 -16.92 -4.01 -10.27
CA SER A 158 -16.55 -5.26 -9.61
C SER A 158 -15.13 -5.17 -9.03
N PRO A 159 -14.80 -5.91 -7.96
CA PRO A 159 -13.43 -6.03 -7.50
C PRO A 159 -12.55 -6.69 -8.57
N VAL A 160 -11.34 -6.17 -8.75
CA VAL A 160 -10.34 -6.71 -9.66
C VAL A 160 -9.01 -6.84 -8.94
N LEU A 161 -8.35 -7.99 -9.10
CA LEU A 161 -6.94 -8.16 -8.80
C LEU A 161 -6.13 -7.83 -10.06
N VAL A 162 -5.30 -6.80 -9.98
CA VAL A 162 -4.26 -6.49 -10.97
C VAL A 162 -2.95 -7.05 -10.46
N TYR A 163 -2.28 -7.88 -11.25
CA TYR A 163 -1.08 -8.58 -10.80
C TYR A 163 -0.05 -8.75 -11.92
N SER A 164 1.22 -8.91 -11.53
CA SER A 164 2.34 -9.07 -12.46
C SER A 164 3.49 -9.85 -11.83
N PRO A 165 4.17 -10.73 -12.60
CA PRO A 165 5.44 -11.32 -12.16
C PRO A 165 6.59 -10.29 -12.14
N ALA A 166 6.40 -9.10 -12.72
CA ALA A 166 7.38 -8.00 -12.70
C ALA A 166 7.15 -7.08 -11.49
N GLY A 167 7.60 -7.49 -10.31
CA GLY A 167 7.64 -6.64 -9.11
C GLY A 167 8.89 -5.76 -9.02
N GLY A 168 9.02 -5.03 -7.91
CA GLY A 168 10.21 -4.20 -7.62
C GLY A 168 10.28 -2.85 -8.34
N MET A 169 9.41 -2.62 -9.32
CA MET A 169 9.35 -1.39 -10.11
C MET A 169 7.96 -0.74 -10.07
N ALA A 170 7.86 0.48 -10.62
CA ALA A 170 6.58 1.17 -10.72
C ALA A 170 5.70 0.43 -11.74
N ILE A 171 4.47 0.09 -11.35
CA ILE A 171 3.54 -0.65 -12.22
C ILE A 171 3.19 0.16 -13.48
N GLU A 172 3.25 1.48 -13.40
CA GLU A 172 3.07 2.38 -14.53
C GLU A 172 4.16 2.19 -15.59
N ASP A 173 5.41 1.92 -15.18
CA ASP A 173 6.51 1.66 -16.10
C ASP A 173 6.32 0.30 -16.80
N VAL A 174 5.78 -0.71 -16.10
CA VAL A 174 5.43 -2.03 -16.67
C VAL A 174 4.30 -1.88 -17.69
N ALA A 175 3.29 -1.07 -17.37
CA ALA A 175 2.14 -0.84 -18.26
C ALA A 175 2.53 -0.16 -19.57
N GLU A 176 3.58 0.66 -19.58
CA GLU A 176 4.09 1.32 -20.78
C GLU A 176 5.03 0.41 -21.59
N LYS A 177 5.92 -0.32 -20.93
CA LYS A 177 7.03 -1.03 -21.60
C LYS A 177 6.75 -2.50 -21.90
N THR A 178 6.04 -3.18 -21.00
CA THR A 178 5.76 -4.62 -21.05
C THR A 178 4.33 -4.89 -20.56
N PRO A 179 3.30 -4.30 -21.22
CA PRO A 179 1.91 -4.41 -20.78
C PRO A 179 1.41 -5.86 -20.73
N GLU A 180 2.00 -6.77 -21.51
CA GLU A 180 1.70 -8.20 -21.52
C GLU A 180 2.02 -8.91 -20.20
N LEU A 181 2.81 -8.29 -19.32
CA LEU A 181 3.10 -8.81 -17.97
C LEU A 181 2.06 -8.35 -16.94
N ILE A 182 1.05 -7.57 -17.32
CA ILE A 182 -0.01 -7.11 -16.41
C ILE A 182 -1.27 -7.92 -16.67
N PHE A 183 -1.65 -8.70 -15.66
CA PHE A 183 -2.83 -9.54 -15.69
C PHE A 183 -3.94 -8.94 -14.82
N LYS A 184 -5.18 -9.29 -15.14
CA LYS A 184 -6.37 -8.88 -14.39
C LYS A 184 -7.26 -10.09 -14.12
N ALA A 185 -7.61 -10.31 -12.87
CA ALA A 185 -8.62 -11.28 -12.46
C ALA A 185 -9.81 -10.54 -11.86
N TYR A 186 -10.96 -10.56 -12.56
CA TYR A 186 -12.21 -9.98 -12.06
C TYR A 186 -12.88 -10.96 -11.10
N ILE A 187 -13.30 -10.45 -9.94
CA ILE A 187 -13.74 -11.27 -8.82
C ILE A 187 -15.25 -11.13 -8.68
N ASN A 188 -15.94 -12.26 -8.59
CA ASN A 188 -17.36 -12.26 -8.28
C ASN A 188 -17.54 -11.97 -6.78
N GLU A 189 -18.33 -10.95 -6.44
CA GLU A 189 -18.53 -10.55 -5.04
C GLU A 189 -19.19 -11.63 -4.18
N SER A 190 -20.01 -12.49 -4.79
CA SER A 190 -20.75 -13.54 -4.08
C SER A 190 -19.95 -14.83 -3.91
N SER A 191 -19.17 -15.23 -4.92
CA SER A 191 -18.42 -16.49 -4.89
C SER A 191 -16.92 -16.33 -4.63
N GLY A 192 -16.37 -15.11 -4.70
CA GLY A 192 -14.93 -14.86 -4.63
C GLY A 192 -14.18 -15.37 -5.87
N PHE A 193 -12.93 -15.77 -5.67
CA PHE A 193 -12.11 -16.42 -6.71
C PHE A 193 -12.59 -17.84 -6.99
N THR A 194 -12.61 -18.23 -8.27
CA THR A 194 -12.75 -19.63 -8.66
C THR A 194 -11.41 -20.36 -8.59
N ASP A 195 -11.43 -21.69 -8.53
CA ASP A 195 -10.20 -22.50 -8.55
C ASP A 195 -9.39 -22.23 -9.83
N ASP A 196 -10.04 -22.20 -11.00
CA ASP A 196 -9.38 -21.88 -12.27
C ASP A 196 -8.68 -20.51 -12.27
N GLN A 197 -9.26 -19.50 -11.61
CA GLN A 197 -8.63 -18.18 -11.48
C GLN A 197 -7.38 -18.25 -10.60
N ILE A 198 -7.43 -19.01 -9.51
CA ILE A 198 -6.28 -19.19 -8.63
C ILE A 198 -5.14 -19.91 -9.38
N GLU A 199 -5.45 -20.98 -10.11
CA GLU A 199 -4.48 -21.72 -10.93
C GLU A 199 -3.82 -20.81 -11.98
N GLU A 200 -4.62 -20.00 -12.67
CA GLU A 200 -4.10 -19.03 -13.65
C GLU A 200 -3.21 -17.97 -12.98
N ILE A 201 -3.63 -17.42 -11.84
CA ILE A 201 -2.84 -16.44 -11.09
C ILE A 201 -1.49 -17.05 -10.67
N VAL A 202 -1.49 -18.23 -10.06
CA VAL A 202 -0.27 -18.92 -9.58
C VAL A 202 0.70 -19.17 -10.73
N LYS A 203 0.18 -19.65 -11.87
CA LYS A 203 0.97 -19.91 -13.08
C LYS A 203 1.56 -18.63 -13.67
N ASN A 204 0.76 -17.59 -13.86
CA ASN A 204 1.22 -16.30 -14.40
C ASN A 204 2.28 -15.63 -13.51
N LEU A 205 2.22 -15.92 -12.21
CA LEU A 205 3.16 -15.46 -11.19
C LEU A 205 4.41 -16.36 -11.07
N GLY A 206 4.42 -17.55 -11.68
CA GLY A 206 5.52 -18.51 -11.62
C GLY A 206 5.77 -19.06 -10.21
N LEU A 207 4.69 -19.38 -9.49
CA LEU A 207 4.67 -19.87 -8.11
C LEU A 207 4.12 -21.31 -7.98
N GLU A 208 4.20 -22.11 -9.03
CA GLU A 208 3.67 -23.48 -9.05
C GLU A 208 4.29 -24.35 -7.94
N ASP A 209 5.59 -24.22 -7.69
CA ASP A 209 6.31 -24.91 -6.59
C ASP A 209 5.87 -24.44 -5.17
N HIS A 210 5.09 -23.36 -5.10
CA HIS A 210 4.57 -22.76 -3.88
C HIS A 210 3.05 -22.56 -3.93
N HIS A 211 2.35 -23.38 -4.73
CA HIS A 211 0.94 -23.22 -5.09
C HIS A 211 0.04 -22.92 -3.88
N ASP A 212 0.02 -23.80 -2.88
CA ASP A 212 -0.91 -23.68 -1.75
C ASP A 212 -0.69 -22.39 -0.93
N SER A 213 0.57 -21.98 -0.79
CA SER A 213 0.92 -20.74 -0.08
C SER A 213 0.51 -19.50 -0.88
N ALA A 214 0.73 -19.51 -2.20
CA ALA A 214 0.34 -18.44 -3.09
C ALA A 214 -1.20 -18.29 -3.16
N ALA A 215 -1.90 -19.40 -3.37
CA ALA A 215 -3.37 -19.47 -3.37
C ALA A 215 -3.96 -18.91 -2.07
N LYS A 216 -3.47 -19.38 -0.92
CA LYS A 216 -3.93 -18.91 0.39
C LYS A 216 -3.66 -17.40 0.57
N THR A 217 -2.49 -16.92 0.15
CA THR A 217 -2.13 -15.50 0.26
C THR A 217 -3.06 -14.62 -0.58
N VAL A 218 -3.33 -14.99 -1.84
CA VAL A 218 -4.25 -14.26 -2.72
C VAL A 218 -5.67 -14.20 -2.14
N GLN A 219 -6.16 -15.32 -1.64
CA GLN A 219 -7.49 -15.40 -1.02
C GLN A 219 -7.57 -14.56 0.27
N ASN A 220 -6.54 -14.60 1.11
CA ASN A 220 -6.49 -13.83 2.35
C ASN A 220 -6.38 -12.32 2.08
N LEU A 221 -5.62 -11.92 1.06
CA LEU A 221 -5.55 -10.52 0.62
C LEU A 221 -6.91 -9.97 0.19
N TYR A 222 -7.76 -10.78 -0.46
CA TYR A 222 -9.12 -10.36 -0.84
C TYR A 222 -10.07 -10.25 0.35
N LYS A 223 -9.87 -11.05 1.41
CA LYS A 223 -10.68 -10.99 2.63
C LYS A 223 -10.38 -9.75 3.48
N CYS A 224 -9.14 -9.27 3.43
CA CYS A 224 -8.63 -8.09 4.13
C CYS A 224 -9.29 -6.80 3.62
#